data_AF-A0A0M4U0F7-F1
#
_entry.id   AF-A0A0M4U0F7-F1
#
_cell.length_a   1.000
_cell.length_b   1.000
_cell.length_c   1.000
_cell.angle_alpha   90.00
_cell.angle_beta   90.00
_cell.angle_gamma   90.00
#
_symmetry.space_group_name_H-M   'P 1'
#
loop_
_entity.id
_entity.type
_entity.pdbx_description
1 polymer ?
#
loop_
_entity_poly.entity_id
_entity_poly.type
_entity_poly.pdbx_seq_one_letter_code
_entity_poly.pdbx_strand_id
1 'polypeptide(L)' 'MIHPQLQFRDYEPLNPGEPIFLTFEGKAIAYQGTSTVYPIFINEAAYYEKGIAMCLTQKKTTQI' A
#
# COMPACT_ATOMS: atom_id res chain seq x y z
N MET A 1 -1.29 7.11 9.29
CA MET A 1 -2.46 6.43 8.68
C MET A 1 -2.23 6.16 7.20
N ILE A 2 -3.04 5.34 6.53
CA ILE A 2 -2.97 5.16 5.07
C ILE A 2 -3.16 6.50 4.38
N HIS A 3 -2.34 6.80 3.37
CA HIS A 3 -2.48 8.04 2.62
C HIS A 3 -3.81 8.04 1.82
N PRO A 4 -4.58 9.15 1.78
CA PRO A 4 -5.88 9.17 1.08
C PRO A 4 -5.82 8.83 -0.41
N GLN A 5 -4.67 9.06 -1.08
CA GLN A 5 -4.48 8.68 -2.49
C GLN A 5 -4.31 7.17 -2.71
N LEU A 6 -4.05 6.40 -1.65
CA LEU A 6 -3.89 4.95 -1.68
C LEU A 6 -5.07 4.20 -1.04
N GLN A 7 -5.80 4.85 -0.13
CA GLN A 7 -6.96 4.26 0.53
C GLN A 7 -8.00 3.77 -0.50
N PHE A 8 -8.50 2.54 -0.31
CA PHE A 8 -9.48 1.86 -1.18
C PHE A 8 -8.98 1.50 -2.59
N ARG A 9 -7.67 1.50 -2.84
CA ARG A 9 -7.07 1.18 -4.15
C ARG A 9 -6.36 -0.18 -4.15
N ASP A 10 -6.98 -1.17 -3.53
CA ASP A 10 -6.50 -2.55 -3.56
C ASP A 10 -6.36 -3.04 -5.01
N TYR A 11 -5.32 -3.82 -5.28
CA TYR A 11 -4.97 -4.35 -6.61
C TYR A 11 -4.59 -3.29 -7.67
N GLU A 12 -4.52 -2.01 -7.32
CA GLU A 12 -4.00 -0.96 -8.19
C GLU A 12 -2.46 -0.84 -8.05
N PRO A 13 -1.76 -0.37 -9.09
CA PRO A 13 -0.31 -0.18 -9.02
C PRO A 13 0.07 0.91 -8.01
N LEU A 14 1.10 0.62 -7.20
CA LEU A 14 1.80 1.56 -6.34
C LEU A 14 3.27 1.64 -6.80
N ASN A 15 3.71 2.83 -7.22
CA ASN A 15 5.05 3.07 -7.75
C ASN A 15 6.00 3.64 -6.68
N PRO A 16 7.32 3.38 -6.78
CA PRO A 16 8.31 4.04 -5.94
C PRO A 16 8.14 5.56 -5.94
N GLY A 17 8.15 6.18 -4.76
CA GLY A 17 7.96 7.62 -4.57
C GLY A 17 6.52 8.07 -4.38
N GLU A 18 5.52 7.23 -4.69
CA GLU A 18 4.10 7.55 -4.42
C GLU A 18 3.80 7.50 -2.91
N PRO A 19 2.89 8.33 -2.40
CA PRO A 19 2.62 8.40 -0.96
C PRO A 19 1.84 7.18 -0.47
N ILE A 20 2.39 6.49 0.53
CA ILE A 20 1.82 5.28 1.14
C ILE A 20 1.19 5.55 2.51
N PHE A 21 1.78 6.47 3.29
CA PHE A 21 1.23 6.89 4.58
C PHE A 21 1.15 8.42 4.70
N LEU A 22 0.32 8.88 5.64
CA LEU A 22 0.21 10.27 6.09
C LEU A 22 0.43 10.30 7.61
N THR A 23 1.33 11.16 8.08
CA THR A 23 1.51 11.40 9.53
C THR A 23 0.39 12.28 10.08
N PHE A 24 0.25 12.34 11.41
CA PHE A 24 -0.76 13.19 12.05
C PHE A 24 -0.45 14.69 11.88
N GLU A 25 0.80 15.04 11.60
CA GLU A 25 1.25 16.40 11.26
C GLU A 25 1.04 16.73 9.77
N GLY A 26 0.41 15.84 9.00
CA GLY A 26 0.11 16.07 7.58
C GLY A 26 1.27 15.82 6.63
N LYS A 27 2.35 15.15 7.08
CA LYS A 27 3.48 14.80 6.20
C LYS A 27 3.22 13.49 5.46
N ALA A 28 3.34 13.51 4.14
CA ALA A 28 3.29 12.29 3.34
C ALA A 28 4.60 11.49 3.48
N ILE A 29 4.46 10.17 3.62
CA ILE A 29 5.57 9.21 3.58
C ILE A 29 5.45 8.44 2.27
N ALA A 30 6.51 8.47 1.47
CA ALA A 30 6.57 7.79 0.18
C ALA A 30 6.89 6.30 0.32
N TYR A 31 6.38 5.50 -0.62
CA TYR A 31 6.80 4.12 -0.80
C TYR A 31 8.25 4.07 -1.31
N GLN A 32 9.11 3.37 -0.57
CA GLN A 32 10.56 3.31 -0.82
C GLN A 32 11.01 2.01 -1.52
N GLY A 33 10.09 1.20 -2.02
CA GLY A 33 10.46 0.00 -2.77
C GLY A 33 11.10 0.33 -4.11
N THR A 34 11.68 -0.67 -4.78
CA THR A 34 12.43 -0.49 -6.03
C THR A 34 11.62 -0.78 -7.29
N SER A 35 10.42 -1.34 -7.14
CA SER A 35 9.53 -1.70 -8.25
C SER A 35 8.08 -1.39 -7.94
N THR A 36 7.25 -1.27 -8.98
CA THR A 36 5.79 -1.23 -8.84
C THR A 36 5.30 -2.50 -8.13
N VAL A 37 4.40 -2.31 -7.18
CA VAL A 37 3.71 -3.39 -6.45
C VAL A 37 2.21 -3.17 -6.50
N TYR A 38 1.45 -4.17 -6.06
CA TYR A 38 -0.01 -4.15 -6.03
C TYR A 38 -0.45 -4.43 -4.59
N PRO A 39 -0.71 -3.39 -3.77
CA PRO A 39 -1.13 -3.56 -2.39
C PRO A 39 -2.49 -4.25 -2.30
N ILE A 40 -2.67 -5.08 -1.27
CA ILE A 40 -3.93 -5.76 -0.95
C ILE A 40 -4.22 -5.68 0.56
N PHE A 41 -5.49 -5.82 0.92
CA PHE A 41 -5.98 -5.66 2.30
C PHE A 41 -5.58 -4.30 2.89
N ILE A 42 -5.70 -3.25 2.08
CA ILE A 42 -5.36 -1.89 2.51
C ILE A 42 -6.30 -1.48 3.65
N ASN A 43 -5.72 -1.16 4.80
CA ASN A 43 -6.45 -0.64 5.96
C ASN A 43 -7.44 -1.63 6.61
N GLU A 44 -7.14 -2.94 6.54
CA GLU A 44 -7.97 -3.98 7.17
C GLU A 44 -8.01 -3.84 8.70
N ALA A 45 -9.21 -3.73 9.28
CA ALA A 45 -9.41 -3.49 10.71
C ALA A 45 -8.79 -4.61 11.58
N ALA A 46 -8.95 -5.86 11.18
CA ALA A 46 -8.40 -7.01 11.91
C ALA A 46 -6.85 -7.06 11.89
N TYR A 47 -6.20 -6.27 11.03
CA TYR A 47 -4.74 -6.26 10.86
C TYR A 47 -4.05 -5.20 11.70
N TYR A 48 -4.80 -4.26 12.29
CA TYR A 48 -4.25 -3.23 13.18
C TYR A 48 -3.50 -3.83 14.37
N GLU A 49 -4.10 -4.80 15.07
CA GLU A 49 -3.47 -5.50 16.20
C GLU A 49 -2.22 -6.30 15.79
N LYS A 50 -2.06 -6.58 14.48
CA LYS A 50 -0.94 -7.35 13.91
C LYS A 50 0.19 -6.45 13.41
N GLY A 51 0.01 -5.12 13.44
CA GLY A 51 0.96 -4.17 12.88
C GLY A 51 1.08 -4.25 11.34
N ILE A 52 0.06 -4.77 10.66
CA ILE A 52 0.04 -4.89 9.19
C ILE A 52 -0.88 -3.81 8.64
N ALA A 53 -0.32 -2.91 7.83
CA ALA A 53 -1.10 -1.87 7.17
C ALA A 53 -1.76 -2.34 5.86
N MET A 54 -1.04 -3.22 5.14
CA MET A 54 -1.40 -3.83 3.85
C MET A 54 -0.35 -4.92 3.53
N CYS A 55 -0.66 -5.78 2.57
CA CYS A 55 0.29 -6.72 1.99
C CYS A 55 0.71 -6.25 0.59
N LEU A 56 2.01 -6.22 0.29
CA LEU A 56 2.51 -5.85 -1.04
C LEU A 56 2.67 -7.09 -1.91
N THR A 57 2.16 -7.05 -3.14
CA THR A 57 2.23 -8.19 -4.06
C THR A 57 2.85 -7.81 -5.41
N GLN A 58 3.27 -8.82 -6.17
CA GLN A 58 3.71 -8.68 -7.56
C GLN A 58 2.69 -9.36 -8.47
N LYS A 59 2.21 -8.64 -9.49
CA LYS A 59 1.35 -9.20 -10.53
C LYS A 59 2.19 -10.09 -11.46
N LYS A 60 1.75 -11.32 -11.70
CA LYS A 60 2.38 -12.27 -12.62
C LYS A 60 1.32 -12.87 -13.55
N THR A 61 1.69 -13.06 -14.82
CA THR A 61 0.89 -13.83 -15.78
C THR A 61 1.37 -15.27 -15.77
N THR A 62 0.46 -16.22 -15.57
CA THR A 62 0.77 -17.66 -15.57
C THR A 62 0.12 -18.30 -16.79
N GLN A 63 0.81 -19.25 -17.43
CA GLN A 63 0.19 -20.11 -18.45
C GLN A 63 -0.59 -21.21 -17.72
N ILE A 64 -1.85 -21.38 -18.08
CA ILE A 64 -2.77 -22.37 -17.50
C ILE A 64 -2.92 -23.53 -18.47
#